data_AF-A0A959SBF3-F1
#
_entry.id   AF-A0A959SBF3-F1
#
_cell.length_a   1.000
_cell.length_b   1.000
_cell.length_c   1.000
_cell.angle_alpha   90.00
_cell.angle_beta   90.00
_cell.angle_gamma   90.00
#
_symmetry.space_group_name_H-M   'P 1'
#
loop_
_entity.id
_entity.type
_entity.pdbx_description
1 polymer ?
#
loop_
_entity_poly.entity_id
_entity_poly.type
_entity_poly.pdbx_seq_one_letter_code
_entity_poly.pdbx_strand_id
1 'polypeptide(L)'
;MMTRAWHMVLATAILWSSCRVHAQCTNYSITVTGGAYPYEVSWQLADPGGGLVASGGAPASMTVCLEPGCYTMYMYDTFGDGWNGADFTIRELPANTVVSTGTLSLAGGYSGTATVSIGGGCEPPGCTGYQFQVTGGAYPEEVSWNLIGGASVLASGFAPSTQTICLLPGCYVVQLFDSFGDGWNGATWSLRTAGGTIIQSGTLATGSIGQAIVAIGVPVGDCGSVGPVVASDCVDAVNVCTNISFAIDPNGYGAVNEIPPLGSLGNPD
;
A
#
# COMPACT_ATOMS: atom_id res chain seq x y z
N MET A 1 -56.85 61.27 20.22
CA MET A 1 -56.60 59.95 20.84
C MET A 1 -55.70 59.16 19.90
N MET A 2 -54.48 58.84 20.33
CA MET A 2 -53.44 58.19 19.52
C MET A 2 -53.83 56.73 19.20
N THR A 3 -53.89 56.36 17.93
CA THR A 3 -53.88 54.96 17.50
C THR A 3 -52.52 54.65 16.88
N ARG A 4 -51.66 53.96 17.65
CA ARG A 4 -50.36 53.46 17.18
C ARG A 4 -50.58 52.25 16.28
N ALA A 5 -50.09 52.33 15.05
CA ALA A 5 -49.96 51.19 14.14
C ALA A 5 -48.83 50.28 14.64
N TRP A 6 -49.16 49.03 14.98
CA TRP A 6 -48.17 47.99 15.24
C TRP A 6 -47.72 47.40 13.91
N HIS A 7 -46.46 47.59 13.57
CA HIS A 7 -45.82 46.92 12.44
C HIS A 7 -45.62 45.45 12.82
N MET A 8 -46.32 44.55 12.14
CA MET A 8 -46.10 43.12 12.25
C MET A 8 -44.86 42.78 11.41
N VAL A 9 -43.68 42.79 12.03
CA VAL A 9 -42.47 42.24 11.40
C VAL A 9 -42.55 40.73 11.51
N LEU A 10 -42.97 40.09 10.42
CA LEU A 10 -42.88 38.65 10.26
C LEU A 10 -41.40 38.30 10.08
N ALA A 11 -40.72 37.97 11.18
CA ALA A 11 -39.37 37.40 11.11
C ALA A 11 -39.49 35.97 10.57
N THR A 12 -39.31 35.80 9.28
CA THR A 12 -39.04 34.48 8.70
C THR A 12 -37.71 33.99 9.25
N ALA A 13 -37.76 33.16 10.28
CA ALA A 13 -36.64 32.35 10.70
C ALA A 13 -36.34 31.38 9.54
N ILE A 14 -35.43 31.76 8.66
CA ILE A 14 -34.79 30.82 7.75
C ILE A 14 -33.92 29.96 8.66
N LEU A 15 -34.49 28.84 9.12
CA LEU A 15 -33.74 27.76 9.73
C LEU A 15 -32.75 27.28 8.68
N TRP A 16 -31.50 27.77 8.78
CA TRP A 16 -30.36 27.07 8.21
C TRP A 16 -30.24 25.78 9.00
N SER A 17 -31.08 24.80 8.66
CA SER A 17 -30.75 23.42 8.93
C SER A 17 -29.53 23.18 8.05
N SER A 18 -28.34 23.38 8.63
CA SER A 18 -27.14 22.78 8.08
C SER A 18 -27.45 21.30 8.05
N CYS A 19 -27.88 20.81 6.89
CA CYS A 19 -27.81 19.41 6.56
C CYS A 19 -26.31 19.08 6.61
N ARG A 20 -25.80 18.85 7.82
CA ARG A 20 -24.62 18.03 7.98
C ARG A 20 -25.09 16.69 7.45
N VAL A 21 -24.69 16.39 6.22
CA VAL A 21 -24.59 15.03 5.75
C VAL A 21 -23.79 14.33 6.85
N HIS A 22 -24.48 13.65 7.77
CA HIS A 22 -23.81 12.66 8.59
C HIS A 22 -23.30 11.67 7.56
N ALA A 23 -21.98 11.60 7.41
CA ALA A 23 -21.36 10.53 6.65
C ALA A 23 -21.94 9.23 7.23
N GLN A 24 -22.55 8.42 6.36
CA GLN A 24 -23.18 7.19 6.81
C GLN A 24 -22.06 6.25 7.23
N CYS A 25 -21.98 5.96 8.53
CA CYS A 25 -21.09 4.96 9.06
C CYS A 25 -21.79 3.59 9.05
N THR A 26 -21.00 2.54 8.88
CA THR A 26 -21.47 1.14 8.97
C THR A 26 -21.15 0.62 10.37
N ASN A 27 -22.02 -0.22 10.93
CA ASN A 27 -21.76 -0.84 12.24
C ASN A 27 -20.77 -2.00 12.08
N TYR A 28 -19.77 -2.04 12.95
CA TYR A 28 -18.79 -3.12 13.04
C TYR A 28 -18.75 -3.64 14.48
N SER A 29 -18.57 -4.95 14.65
CA SER A 29 -18.18 -5.51 15.94
C SER A 29 -16.67 -5.59 16.04
N ILE A 30 -16.12 -5.15 17.17
CA ILE A 30 -14.73 -5.38 17.57
C ILE A 30 -14.77 -6.39 18.70
N THR A 31 -14.09 -7.51 18.53
CA THR A 31 -13.93 -8.54 19.57
C THR A 31 -12.45 -8.74 19.81
N VAL A 32 -12.04 -8.73 21.08
CA VAL A 32 -10.69 -9.08 21.52
C VAL A 32 -10.77 -10.27 22.45
N THR A 33 -10.09 -11.35 22.11
CA THR A 33 -10.07 -12.59 22.88
C THR A 33 -9.15 -12.47 24.10
N GLY A 34 -9.38 -13.28 25.13
CA GLY A 34 -8.63 -13.18 26.40
C GLY A 34 -7.19 -13.69 26.35
N GLY A 35 -6.87 -14.63 25.46
CA GLY A 35 -5.57 -15.31 25.45
C GLY A 35 -5.26 -16.00 26.79
N ALA A 36 -3.97 -16.27 27.04
CA ALA A 36 -3.50 -16.84 28.31
C ALA A 36 -3.47 -15.81 29.46
N TYR A 37 -3.20 -14.54 29.14
CA TYR A 37 -3.04 -13.46 30.13
C TYR A 37 -3.86 -12.21 29.76
N PRO A 38 -5.20 -12.25 29.94
CA PRO A 38 -6.09 -11.18 29.48
C PRO A 38 -5.83 -9.82 30.13
N TYR A 39 -5.28 -9.82 31.36
CA TYR A 39 -5.02 -8.61 32.13
C TYR A 39 -3.84 -7.79 31.60
N GLU A 40 -3.04 -8.35 30.68
CA GLU A 40 -1.90 -7.68 30.05
C GLU A 40 -2.32 -6.96 28.77
N VAL A 41 -3.44 -7.39 28.18
CA VAL A 41 -3.91 -6.97 26.87
C VAL A 41 -4.78 -5.72 26.98
N SER A 42 -4.35 -4.65 26.29
CA SER A 42 -5.20 -3.49 26.03
C SER A 42 -4.99 -2.94 24.62
N TRP A 43 -5.97 -2.19 24.13
CA TRP A 43 -5.98 -1.74 22.74
C TRP A 43 -6.71 -0.43 22.55
N GLN A 44 -6.38 0.25 21.46
CA GLN A 44 -7.02 1.48 21.00
C GLN A 44 -7.19 1.43 19.47
N LEU A 45 -8.35 1.85 18.98
CA LEU A 45 -8.60 2.06 17.56
C LEU A 45 -8.64 3.57 17.30
N ALA A 46 -7.76 4.05 16.44
CA ALA A 46 -7.73 5.45 16.01
C ALA A 46 -8.19 5.61 14.55
N ASP A 47 -8.90 6.71 14.29
CA ASP A 47 -9.30 7.14 12.95
C ASP A 47 -8.09 7.60 12.10
N PRO A 48 -8.26 7.84 10.79
CA PRO A 48 -7.17 8.29 9.92
C PRO A 48 -6.54 9.64 10.32
N GLY A 49 -7.28 10.46 11.09
CA GLY A 49 -6.79 11.74 11.64
C GLY A 49 -6.05 11.57 12.98
N GLY A 50 -5.91 10.34 13.49
CA GLY A 50 -5.32 10.04 14.79
C GLY A 50 -6.27 10.23 15.98
N GLY A 51 -7.56 10.49 15.73
CA GLY A 51 -8.57 10.58 16.78
C GLY A 51 -8.93 9.22 17.36
N LEU A 52 -9.03 9.11 18.68
CA LEU A 52 -9.42 7.87 19.34
C LEU A 52 -10.91 7.56 19.10
N VAL A 53 -11.21 6.40 18.54
CA VAL A 53 -12.57 5.96 18.21
C VAL A 53 -13.09 4.94 19.22
N ALA A 54 -12.24 3.99 19.62
CA ALA A 54 -12.60 2.96 20.58
C ALA A 54 -11.35 2.49 21.34
N SER A 55 -11.55 1.90 22.52
CA SER A 55 -10.48 1.31 23.32
C SER A 55 -11.04 0.27 24.27
N GLY A 56 -10.22 -0.69 24.69
CA GLY A 56 -10.62 -1.72 25.64
C GLY A 56 -9.47 -2.58 26.15
N GLY A 57 -9.80 -3.54 27.02
CA GLY A 57 -8.93 -4.62 27.44
C GLY A 57 -9.32 -5.95 26.79
N ALA A 58 -8.92 -7.06 27.41
CA ALA A 58 -9.36 -8.40 27.04
C ALA A 58 -9.95 -9.20 28.21
N PRO A 59 -10.93 -10.08 27.97
CA PRO A 59 -11.72 -10.18 26.73
C PRO A 59 -12.67 -8.99 26.59
N ALA A 60 -12.98 -8.58 25.35
CA ALA A 60 -13.93 -7.51 25.08
C ALA A 60 -14.75 -7.80 23.81
N SER A 61 -15.99 -7.33 23.77
CA SER A 61 -16.77 -7.26 22.54
C SER A 61 -17.64 -6.00 22.57
N MET A 62 -17.56 -5.20 21.52
CA MET A 62 -18.34 -3.96 21.39
C MET A 62 -18.73 -3.70 19.94
N THR A 63 -19.77 -2.89 19.75
CA THR A 63 -20.19 -2.41 18.43
C THR A 63 -19.81 -0.94 18.28
N VAL A 64 -19.22 -0.61 17.15
CA VAL A 64 -18.80 0.75 16.79
C VAL A 64 -19.34 1.11 15.41
N CYS A 65 -19.66 2.38 15.18
CA CYS A 65 -20.04 2.87 13.86
C CYS A 65 -18.83 3.52 13.21
N LEU A 66 -18.32 2.95 12.13
CA LEU A 66 -17.10 3.39 11.46
C LEU A 66 -17.42 3.85 10.04
N GLU A 67 -16.86 5.00 9.67
CA GLU A 67 -16.82 5.46 8.28
C GLU A 67 -15.71 4.72 7.51
N PRO A 68 -15.81 4.59 6.17
CA PRO A 68 -14.70 4.10 5.36
C PRO A 68 -13.42 4.90 5.63
N GLY A 69 -12.32 4.22 5.90
CA GLY A 69 -11.06 4.86 6.27
C GLY A 69 -9.95 3.87 6.63
N CYS A 70 -8.72 4.38 6.72
CA CYS A 70 -7.58 3.64 7.23
C CYS A 70 -7.37 3.89 8.72
N TYR A 71 -7.83 2.94 9.54
CA TYR A 71 -7.72 3.03 10.99
C TYR A 71 -6.43 2.38 11.45
N THR A 72 -5.93 2.84 12.60
CA THR A 72 -4.79 2.22 13.27
C THR A 72 -5.26 1.54 14.55
N MET A 73 -5.05 0.23 14.64
CA MET A 73 -5.20 -0.52 15.89
C MET A 73 -3.89 -0.48 16.65
N TYR A 74 -3.84 0.24 17.76
CA TYR A 74 -2.75 0.15 18.73
C TYR A 74 -3.03 -1.00 19.69
N MET A 75 -2.02 -1.82 19.90
CA MET A 75 -2.05 -3.00 20.74
C MET A 75 -1.00 -2.83 21.82
N TYR A 76 -1.35 -3.11 23.06
CA TYR A 76 -0.46 -2.97 24.22
C TYR A 76 -0.44 -4.27 25.01
N ASP A 77 0.73 -4.55 25.55
CA ASP A 77 1.02 -5.67 26.43
C ASP A 77 1.93 -5.19 27.57
N THR A 78 1.48 -5.33 28.82
CA THR A 78 2.22 -4.84 29.98
C THR A 78 3.50 -5.62 30.29
N PHE A 79 3.66 -6.87 29.81
CA PHE A 79 4.85 -7.69 30.08
C PHE A 79 5.79 -7.81 28.88
N GLY A 80 5.33 -7.47 27.68
CA GLY A 80 6.14 -7.31 26.49
C GLY A 80 6.53 -8.63 25.82
N ASP A 81 5.84 -9.72 26.17
CA ASP A 81 5.97 -11.02 25.53
C ASP A 81 4.83 -11.27 24.50
N GLY A 82 4.07 -10.24 24.14
CA GLY A 82 2.98 -10.30 23.18
C GLY A 82 1.64 -10.69 23.82
N TRP A 83 0.64 -10.92 22.98
CA TRP A 83 -0.73 -11.18 23.44
C TRP A 83 -1.01 -12.63 23.85
N ASN A 84 0.00 -13.51 23.80
CA ASN A 84 -0.07 -14.88 24.32
C ASN A 84 -1.33 -15.65 23.89
N GLY A 85 -1.67 -15.55 22.60
CA GLY A 85 -2.83 -16.21 22.00
C GLY A 85 -4.13 -15.39 22.03
N ALA A 86 -4.12 -14.16 22.55
CA ALA A 86 -5.19 -13.20 22.29
C ALA A 86 -5.06 -12.58 20.89
N ASP A 87 -6.19 -12.25 20.29
CA ASP A 87 -6.32 -11.63 18.97
C ASP A 87 -7.48 -10.63 19.00
N PHE A 88 -7.41 -9.64 18.12
CA PHE A 88 -8.58 -8.85 17.77
C PHE A 88 -9.19 -9.36 16.45
N THR A 89 -10.51 -9.26 16.35
CA THR A 89 -11.27 -9.51 15.13
C THR A 89 -12.31 -8.42 14.96
N ILE A 90 -12.34 -7.78 13.79
CA ILE A 90 -13.34 -6.78 13.41
C ILE A 90 -14.25 -7.37 12.34
N ARG A 91 -15.57 -7.29 12.54
CA ARG A 91 -16.57 -7.79 11.60
C ARG A 91 -17.58 -6.73 11.21
N GLU A 92 -17.94 -6.70 9.94
CA GLU A 92 -19.03 -5.85 9.45
C GLU A 92 -20.39 -6.43 9.90
N LEU A 93 -21.29 -5.57 10.38
CA LEU A 93 -22.65 -5.96 10.75
C LEU A 93 -23.68 -5.41 9.75
N PRO A 94 -24.72 -6.18 9.42
CA PRO A 94 -25.09 -7.50 9.98
C PRO A 94 -24.45 -8.69 9.24
N ALA A 95 -23.65 -8.45 8.18
CA ALA A 95 -23.10 -9.51 7.33
C ALA A 95 -22.17 -10.49 8.06
N ASN A 96 -21.63 -10.10 9.22
CA ASN A 96 -20.69 -10.84 10.06
C ASN A 96 -19.37 -11.21 9.36
N THR A 97 -19.05 -10.49 8.29
CA THR A 97 -17.84 -10.66 7.48
C THR A 97 -16.64 -10.12 8.23
N VAL A 98 -15.56 -10.90 8.36
CA VAL A 98 -14.29 -10.42 8.95
C VAL A 98 -13.66 -9.42 7.99
N VAL A 99 -13.37 -8.21 8.46
CA VAL A 99 -12.70 -7.16 7.69
C VAL A 99 -11.26 -6.91 8.13
N SER A 100 -10.94 -7.22 9.39
CA SER A 100 -9.57 -7.16 9.90
C SER A 100 -9.41 -8.08 11.11
N THR A 101 -8.22 -8.63 11.27
CA THR A 101 -7.81 -9.42 12.43
C THR A 101 -6.31 -9.27 12.64
N GLY A 102 -5.86 -9.44 13.88
CA GLY A 102 -4.46 -9.37 14.20
C GLY A 102 -4.18 -9.70 15.66
N THR A 103 -2.90 -9.78 15.99
CA THR A 103 -2.40 -10.05 17.34
C THR A 103 -1.06 -9.33 17.51
N LEU A 104 -0.70 -9.03 18.75
CA LEU A 104 0.65 -8.62 19.09
C LEU A 104 1.51 -9.89 19.28
N SER A 105 2.45 -10.14 18.38
CA SER A 105 3.31 -11.32 18.45
C SER A 105 4.36 -11.20 19.55
N LEU A 106 5.01 -12.32 19.91
CA LEU A 106 6.14 -12.37 20.85
C LEU A 106 7.31 -11.45 20.45
N ALA A 107 7.37 -11.01 19.19
CA ALA A 107 8.37 -10.08 18.67
C ALA A 107 7.95 -8.61 18.73
N GLY A 108 6.73 -8.31 19.20
CA GLY A 108 6.12 -6.98 19.21
C GLY A 108 6.43 -6.12 20.45
N GLY A 109 7.10 -6.65 21.48
CA GLY A 109 7.40 -5.92 22.72
C GLY A 109 6.12 -5.42 23.43
N TYR A 110 6.25 -4.38 24.27
CA TYR A 110 5.13 -3.84 25.08
C TYR A 110 4.00 -3.19 24.27
N SER A 111 4.20 -2.96 22.96
CA SER A 111 3.21 -2.31 22.11
C SER A 111 3.47 -2.54 20.62
N GLY A 112 2.41 -2.61 19.83
CA GLY A 112 2.49 -2.65 18.37
C GLY A 112 1.29 -1.99 17.70
N THR A 113 1.33 -1.93 16.38
CA THR A 113 0.24 -1.37 15.56
C THR A 113 -0.17 -2.35 14.47
N ALA A 114 -1.46 -2.38 14.17
CA ALA A 114 -2.01 -3.06 13.01
C ALA A 114 -2.88 -2.10 12.19
N THR A 115 -2.77 -2.20 10.87
CA THR A 115 -3.59 -1.44 9.93
C THR A 115 -4.98 -2.07 9.80
N VAL A 116 -6.02 -1.26 9.92
CA VAL A 116 -7.43 -1.70 9.81
C VAL A 116 -8.10 -0.94 8.66
N SER A 117 -8.36 -1.66 7.55
CA SER A 117 -9.04 -1.10 6.39
C SER A 117 -10.56 -1.26 6.54
N ILE A 118 -11.26 -0.14 6.71
CA ILE A 118 -12.73 -0.11 6.75
C ILE A 118 -13.22 0.40 5.39
N GLY A 119 -14.09 -0.38 4.74
CA GLY A 119 -14.64 -0.02 3.42
C GLY A 119 -13.58 0.22 2.33
N GLY A 120 -12.38 -0.37 2.46
CA GLY A 120 -11.25 -0.15 1.54
C GLY A 120 -10.46 1.14 1.81
N GLY A 121 -10.67 1.82 2.94
CA GLY A 121 -10.10 3.15 3.18
C GLY A 121 -8.60 3.22 3.48
N CYS A 122 -7.90 2.08 3.59
CA CYS A 122 -6.43 2.07 3.59
C CYS A 122 -5.80 2.20 2.21
N GLU A 123 -6.61 2.12 1.18
CA GLU A 123 -6.16 2.32 -0.17
C GLU A 123 -6.05 3.83 -0.49
N PRO A 124 -5.00 4.26 -1.24
CA PRO A 124 -4.90 5.63 -1.71
C PRO A 124 -6.19 6.12 -2.38
N PRO A 125 -6.66 7.35 -2.06
CA PRO A 125 -7.86 7.91 -2.68
C PRO A 125 -7.78 7.87 -4.21
N GLY A 126 -8.82 7.35 -4.85
CA GLY A 126 -8.93 7.29 -6.32
C GLY A 126 -8.24 6.09 -6.96
N CYS A 127 -7.70 5.15 -6.18
CA CYS A 127 -7.18 3.92 -6.77
C CYS A 127 -8.29 2.96 -7.21
N THR A 128 -7.95 2.10 -8.16
CA THR A 128 -8.83 1.04 -8.65
C THR A 128 -8.25 -0.32 -8.28
N GLY A 129 -9.10 -1.24 -7.84
CA GLY A 129 -8.69 -2.62 -7.57
C GLY A 129 -8.45 -3.40 -8.86
N TYR A 130 -7.25 -3.96 -9.00
CA TYR A 130 -6.85 -4.84 -10.10
C TYR A 130 -6.46 -6.21 -9.56
N GLN A 131 -6.73 -7.25 -10.34
CA GLN A 131 -6.28 -8.60 -10.00
C GLN A 131 -4.96 -8.90 -10.71
N PHE A 132 -3.92 -9.19 -9.94
CA PHE A 132 -2.66 -9.73 -10.45
C PHE A 132 -2.65 -11.24 -10.21
N GLN A 133 -2.63 -11.99 -11.30
CA GLN A 133 -2.69 -13.44 -11.29
C GLN A 133 -1.41 -14.02 -11.88
N VAL A 134 -0.83 -15.02 -11.22
CA VAL A 134 0.26 -15.83 -11.74
C VAL A 134 -0.16 -17.30 -11.74
N THR A 135 -0.03 -17.95 -12.90
CA THR A 135 -0.36 -19.38 -13.06
C THR A 135 0.82 -20.25 -12.63
N GLY A 136 0.56 -21.51 -12.25
CA GLY A 136 1.59 -22.41 -11.74
C GLY A 136 2.63 -22.86 -12.77
N GLY A 137 2.27 -23.02 -14.05
CA GLY A 137 3.18 -23.60 -15.04
C GLY A 137 3.56 -25.05 -14.70
N ALA A 138 4.69 -25.51 -15.24
CA ALA A 138 5.22 -26.84 -14.94
C ALA A 138 5.96 -26.93 -13.59
N TYR A 139 6.62 -25.84 -13.18
CA TYR A 139 7.42 -25.75 -11.95
C TYR A 139 7.05 -24.50 -11.12
N PRO A 140 5.89 -24.48 -10.45
CA PRO A 140 5.41 -23.31 -9.70
C PRO A 140 6.36 -22.83 -8.60
N GLU A 141 7.11 -23.75 -8.00
CA GLU A 141 8.07 -23.50 -6.92
C GLU A 141 9.26 -22.64 -7.33
N GLU A 142 9.54 -22.54 -8.64
CA GLU A 142 10.63 -21.73 -9.19
C GLU A 142 10.19 -20.28 -9.44
N VAL A 143 8.87 -20.07 -9.54
CA VAL A 143 8.26 -18.84 -10.03
C VAL A 143 7.96 -17.89 -8.87
N SER A 144 8.61 -16.73 -8.89
CA SER A 144 8.27 -15.60 -8.00
C SER A 144 8.28 -14.27 -8.73
N TRP A 145 7.61 -13.27 -8.16
CA TRP A 145 7.39 -12.00 -8.83
C TRP A 145 7.24 -10.84 -7.84
N ASN A 146 7.56 -9.64 -8.33
CA ASN A 146 7.26 -8.36 -7.66
C ASN A 146 6.49 -7.45 -8.61
N LEU A 147 5.54 -6.68 -8.08
CA LEU A 147 4.94 -5.52 -8.73
C LEU A 147 5.43 -4.26 -8.03
N ILE A 148 6.03 -3.36 -8.79
CA ILE A 148 6.70 -2.16 -8.30
C ILE A 148 6.02 -0.92 -8.87
N GLY A 149 5.80 0.08 -8.02
CA GLY A 149 5.41 1.44 -8.40
C GLY A 149 6.37 2.46 -7.78
N GLY A 150 7.04 3.24 -8.62
CA GLY A 150 8.11 4.12 -8.16
C GLY A 150 9.25 3.32 -7.52
N ALA A 151 9.59 3.64 -6.27
CA ALA A 151 10.65 2.97 -5.49
C ALA A 151 10.12 1.87 -4.55
N SER A 152 8.82 1.56 -4.57
CA SER A 152 8.18 0.66 -3.60
C SER A 152 7.69 -0.62 -4.27
N VAL A 153 7.92 -1.76 -3.61
CA VAL A 153 7.23 -3.02 -3.94
C VAL A 153 5.80 -2.93 -3.42
N LEU A 154 4.83 -2.91 -4.33
CA LEU A 154 3.40 -2.82 -4.02
C LEU A 154 2.79 -4.18 -3.72
N ALA A 155 3.31 -5.23 -4.38
CA ALA A 155 2.94 -6.61 -4.12
C ALA A 155 4.07 -7.55 -4.56
N SER A 156 4.09 -8.75 -3.98
CA SER A 156 5.00 -9.82 -4.36
C SER A 156 4.35 -11.17 -4.10
N GLY A 157 4.84 -12.24 -4.74
CA GLY A 157 4.33 -13.57 -4.48
C GLY A 157 5.03 -14.68 -5.25
N PHE A 158 4.50 -15.89 -5.07
CA PHE A 158 4.92 -17.12 -5.75
C PHE A 158 3.79 -17.60 -6.68
N ALA A 159 4.07 -18.59 -7.53
CA ALA A 159 3.04 -19.25 -8.31
C ALA A 159 2.47 -20.50 -7.62
N PRO A 160 1.20 -20.85 -7.87
CA PRO A 160 0.16 -19.99 -8.43
C PRO A 160 -0.33 -18.96 -7.38
N SER A 161 -0.71 -17.78 -7.83
CA SER A 161 -1.31 -16.77 -6.94
C SER A 161 -2.33 -15.89 -7.66
N THR A 162 -3.24 -15.32 -6.89
CA THR A 162 -4.14 -14.24 -7.32
C THR A 162 -4.27 -13.25 -6.19
N GLN A 163 -3.85 -12.01 -6.43
CA GLN A 163 -3.89 -10.93 -5.46
C GLN A 163 -4.71 -9.78 -6.01
N THR A 164 -5.52 -9.15 -5.16
CA THR A 164 -6.18 -7.88 -5.50
C THR A 164 -5.31 -6.75 -5.01
N ILE A 165 -4.91 -5.87 -5.91
CA ILE A 165 -3.97 -4.77 -5.66
C ILE A 165 -4.65 -3.48 -6.09
N CYS A 166 -4.65 -2.50 -5.22
CA CYS A 166 -5.08 -1.15 -5.52
C CYS A 166 -3.97 -0.42 -6.29
N LEU A 167 -4.27 0.02 -7.52
CA LEU A 167 -3.34 0.78 -8.35
C LEU A 167 -4.00 2.10 -8.78
N LEU A 168 -3.18 3.15 -8.81
CA LEU A 168 -3.54 4.44 -9.39
C LEU A 168 -3.20 4.46 -10.89
N PRO A 169 -3.68 5.43 -11.66
CA PRO A 169 -3.13 5.67 -12.98
C PRO A 169 -1.63 5.97 -12.90
N GLY A 170 -0.81 5.27 -13.68
CA GLY A 170 0.64 5.39 -13.64
C GLY A 170 1.37 4.24 -14.31
N CYS A 171 2.69 4.24 -14.13
CA CYS A 171 3.62 3.28 -14.68
C CYS A 171 4.14 2.35 -13.59
N TYR A 172 4.16 1.05 -13.91
CA TYR A 172 4.53 -0.01 -13.00
C TYR A 172 5.52 -0.96 -13.67
N VAL A 173 6.33 -1.63 -12.84
CA VAL A 173 7.25 -2.66 -13.28
C VAL A 173 6.88 -3.98 -12.62
N VAL A 174 6.71 -5.00 -13.43
CA VAL A 174 6.62 -6.39 -12.98
C VAL A 174 8.02 -6.98 -13.11
N GLN A 175 8.60 -7.42 -11.99
CA GLN A 175 9.80 -8.25 -12.00
C GLN A 175 9.40 -9.72 -11.93
N LEU A 176 10.08 -10.53 -12.73
CA LEU A 176 9.83 -11.96 -12.90
C LEU A 176 11.10 -12.70 -12.50
N PHE A 177 10.99 -13.69 -11.62
CA PHE A 177 12.12 -14.46 -11.12
C PHE A 177 11.89 -15.94 -11.31
N ASP A 178 12.97 -16.64 -11.63
CA ASP A 178 13.04 -18.08 -11.81
C ASP A 178 14.31 -18.62 -11.14
N SER A 179 14.15 -19.52 -10.18
CA SER A 179 15.27 -19.99 -9.37
C SER A 179 16.24 -20.93 -10.10
N PHE A 180 15.82 -21.56 -11.21
CA PHE A 180 16.65 -22.50 -11.98
C PHE A 180 17.19 -21.89 -13.28
N GLY A 181 16.61 -20.79 -13.73
CA GLY A 181 17.15 -19.95 -14.78
C GLY A 181 16.86 -20.41 -16.20
N ASP A 182 15.96 -21.36 -16.38
CA ASP A 182 15.42 -21.77 -17.67
C ASP A 182 14.11 -21.05 -18.02
N GLY A 183 13.56 -20.28 -17.09
CA GLY A 183 12.36 -19.46 -17.25
C GLY A 183 11.10 -20.21 -16.82
N TRP A 184 9.96 -19.52 -16.88
CA TRP A 184 8.74 -19.91 -16.16
C TRP A 184 8.02 -21.17 -16.67
N ASN A 185 8.55 -21.86 -17.69
CA ASN A 185 8.09 -23.19 -18.10
C ASN A 185 6.55 -23.31 -18.26
N GLY A 186 5.93 -22.31 -18.90
CA GLY A 186 4.49 -22.24 -19.15
C GLY A 186 3.68 -21.49 -18.08
N ALA A 187 4.28 -21.05 -16.97
CA ALA A 187 3.64 -20.08 -16.09
C ALA A 187 3.53 -18.71 -16.77
N THR A 188 2.46 -17.99 -16.46
CA THR A 188 2.16 -16.66 -17.01
C THR A 188 1.66 -15.76 -15.91
N TRP A 189 1.89 -14.47 -16.03
CA TRP A 189 1.23 -13.46 -15.22
C TRP A 189 0.19 -12.71 -16.06
N SER A 190 -0.88 -12.25 -15.41
CA SER A 190 -1.85 -11.33 -16.03
C SER A 190 -2.33 -10.32 -15.01
N LEU A 191 -2.39 -9.06 -15.43
CA LEU A 191 -3.06 -7.99 -14.71
C LEU A 191 -4.43 -7.75 -15.32
N ARG A 192 -5.47 -7.77 -14.49
CA ARG A 192 -6.87 -7.69 -14.89
C ARG A 192 -7.61 -6.60 -14.14
N THR A 193 -8.61 -6.01 -14.78
CA THR A 193 -9.62 -5.18 -14.10
C THR A 193 -10.44 -6.05 -13.13
N ALA A 194 -11.13 -5.42 -12.18
CA ALA A 194 -12.08 -6.12 -11.30
C ALA A 194 -13.17 -6.90 -12.06
N GLY A 195 -13.49 -6.50 -13.30
CA GLY A 195 -14.43 -7.20 -14.19
C GLY A 195 -13.82 -8.38 -14.96
N GLY A 196 -12.54 -8.71 -14.74
CA GLY A 196 -11.84 -9.85 -15.35
C GLY A 196 -11.18 -9.57 -16.70
N THR A 197 -11.33 -8.37 -17.26
CA THR A 197 -10.68 -7.96 -18.51
C THR A 197 -9.17 -7.90 -18.33
N ILE A 198 -8.41 -8.57 -19.19
CA ILE A 198 -6.94 -8.53 -19.19
C ILE A 198 -6.49 -7.17 -19.72
N ILE A 199 -5.69 -6.47 -18.92
CA ILE A 199 -5.00 -5.25 -19.32
C ILE A 199 -3.69 -5.64 -20.00
N GLN A 200 -2.94 -6.53 -19.36
CA GLN A 200 -1.68 -7.03 -19.86
C GLN A 200 -1.38 -8.41 -19.29
N SER A 201 -0.60 -9.19 -20.01
CA SER A 201 -0.09 -10.48 -19.58
C SER A 201 1.30 -10.74 -20.13
N GLY A 202 2.03 -11.66 -19.51
CA GLY A 202 3.35 -12.05 -19.98
C GLY A 202 3.85 -13.32 -19.29
N THR A 203 5.12 -13.63 -19.55
CA THR A 203 5.86 -14.75 -18.96
C THR A 203 7.35 -14.44 -18.99
N LEU A 204 8.14 -15.15 -18.19
CA LEU A 204 9.59 -15.18 -18.34
C LEU A 204 9.95 -16.36 -19.26
N ALA A 205 10.23 -16.06 -20.53
CA ALA A 205 10.44 -17.11 -21.53
C ALA A 205 11.73 -17.93 -21.30
N THR A 206 12.78 -17.31 -20.76
CA THR A 206 14.09 -17.91 -20.46
C THR A 206 14.80 -17.12 -19.36
N GLY A 207 15.78 -17.71 -18.69
CA GLY A 207 16.65 -17.01 -17.73
C GLY A 207 16.07 -16.94 -16.32
N SER A 208 16.87 -16.44 -15.38
CA SER A 208 16.47 -16.35 -13.96
C SER A 208 15.72 -15.07 -13.60
N ILE A 209 15.82 -14.02 -14.42
CA ILE A 209 15.26 -12.71 -14.14
C ILE A 209 14.74 -12.08 -15.43
N GLY A 210 13.55 -11.49 -15.37
CA GLY A 210 13.04 -10.59 -16.40
C GLY A 210 12.17 -9.49 -15.82
N GLN A 211 11.76 -8.58 -16.69
CA GLN A 211 10.87 -7.48 -16.31
C GLN A 211 9.88 -7.16 -17.42
N ALA A 212 8.74 -6.61 -17.02
CA ALA A 212 7.74 -6.06 -17.93
C ALA A 212 7.21 -4.73 -17.39
N ILE A 213 7.02 -3.77 -18.28
CA ILE A 213 6.40 -2.49 -17.95
C ILE A 213 4.89 -2.61 -18.12
N VAL A 214 4.13 -2.06 -17.18
CA VAL A 214 2.68 -2.00 -17.22
C VAL A 214 2.22 -0.57 -17.03
N ALA A 215 1.37 -0.09 -17.93
CA ALA A 215 0.76 1.24 -17.85
C ALA A 215 -0.72 1.11 -17.48
N ILE A 216 -1.15 1.86 -16.47
CA ILE A 216 -2.54 1.90 -16.01
C ILE A 216 -3.07 3.31 -16.19
N GLY A 217 -4.14 3.47 -16.96
CA GLY A 217 -4.77 4.79 -17.17
C GLY A 217 -3.87 5.86 -17.81
N VAL A 218 -2.69 5.48 -18.31
CA VAL A 218 -1.74 6.35 -19.02
C VAL A 218 -1.24 5.65 -20.29
N PRO A 219 -0.85 6.40 -21.34
CA PRO A 219 -0.21 5.82 -22.52
C PRO A 219 1.06 5.03 -22.18
N VAL A 220 1.23 3.84 -22.77
CA VAL A 220 2.43 3.00 -22.55
C VAL A 220 3.73 3.71 -22.96
N GLY A 221 3.66 4.60 -23.95
CA GLY A 221 4.81 5.42 -24.38
C GLY A 221 5.36 6.33 -23.28
N ASP A 222 4.50 6.74 -22.34
CA ASP A 222 4.90 7.59 -21.21
C ASP A 222 5.62 6.80 -20.11
N CYS A 223 5.52 5.46 -20.14
CA CYS A 223 6.24 4.55 -19.26
C CYS A 223 7.58 4.07 -19.85
N GLY A 224 7.94 4.53 -21.05
CA GLY A 224 9.06 4.02 -21.85
C GLY A 224 10.45 4.54 -21.47
N SER A 225 10.60 5.45 -20.50
CA SER A 225 11.90 5.94 -20.03
C SER A 225 12.30 5.31 -18.70
N VAL A 226 12.50 3.99 -18.72
CA VAL A 226 13.28 3.31 -17.66
C VAL A 226 14.32 2.40 -18.33
N GLY A 227 15.19 3.03 -19.12
CA GLY A 227 16.54 2.51 -19.27
C GLY A 227 17.27 2.54 -17.92
N PRO A 228 18.50 2.03 -17.81
CA PRO A 228 19.36 2.40 -16.69
C PRO A 228 19.31 3.93 -16.58
N VAL A 229 19.13 4.47 -15.37
CA VAL A 229 19.19 5.92 -15.14
C VAL A 229 20.54 6.37 -15.70
N VAL A 230 20.51 6.98 -16.88
CA VAL A 230 21.71 7.54 -17.49
C VAL A 230 21.84 8.96 -16.96
N ALA A 231 23.06 9.48 -16.95
CA ALA A 231 23.28 10.85 -16.52
C ALA A 231 22.41 11.86 -17.29
N SER A 232 21.88 11.56 -18.48
CA SER A 232 20.95 12.45 -19.18
C SER A 232 19.54 12.55 -18.58
N ASP A 233 19.16 11.65 -17.66
CA ASP A 233 17.81 11.59 -17.08
C ASP A 233 17.64 12.47 -15.83
N CYS A 234 18.75 12.99 -15.30
CA CYS A 234 18.75 13.96 -14.19
C CYS A 234 18.89 15.38 -14.78
N VAL A 235 17.93 16.27 -14.48
CA VAL A 235 17.95 17.66 -15.00
C VAL A 235 19.21 18.45 -14.62
N ASP A 236 19.83 18.07 -13.50
CA ASP A 236 21.06 18.67 -12.98
C ASP A 236 22.33 17.88 -13.31
N ALA A 237 22.21 16.74 -14.00
CA ALA A 237 23.38 15.95 -14.32
C ALA A 237 24.16 16.56 -15.48
N VAL A 238 25.47 16.59 -15.27
CA VAL A 238 26.42 17.26 -16.14
C VAL A 238 27.24 16.21 -16.86
N ASN A 239 27.26 16.28 -18.19
CA ASN A 239 28.14 15.45 -19.00
C ASN A 239 29.61 15.89 -18.80
N VAL A 240 30.37 15.11 -18.03
CA VAL A 240 31.78 15.37 -17.69
C VAL A 240 32.70 15.46 -18.90
N CYS A 241 32.34 14.84 -20.03
CA CYS A 241 33.11 14.92 -21.27
C CYS A 241 32.89 16.23 -22.05
N THR A 242 31.85 17.00 -21.71
CA THR A 242 31.49 18.25 -22.42
C THR A 242 31.42 19.47 -21.51
N ASN A 243 31.37 19.28 -20.19
CA ASN A 243 31.46 20.36 -19.22
C ASN A 243 32.91 20.57 -18.77
N ILE A 244 33.58 21.51 -19.45
CA ILE A 244 34.95 21.94 -19.17
C ILE A 244 35.13 22.66 -17.81
N SER A 245 34.05 22.87 -17.09
CA SER A 245 34.00 23.51 -15.75
C SER A 245 33.77 22.50 -14.63
N PHE A 246 33.65 21.21 -14.94
CA PHE A 246 33.57 20.15 -13.94
C PHE A 246 34.88 20.09 -13.16
N ALA A 247 34.82 20.41 -11.86
CA ALA A 247 35.92 20.24 -10.93
C ALA A 247 35.60 19.04 -10.02
N ILE A 248 36.48 18.03 -10.01
CA ILE A 248 36.48 17.00 -8.97
C ILE A 248 36.79 17.72 -7.65
N ASP A 249 35.97 17.50 -6.62
CA ASP A 249 36.24 18.01 -5.27
C ASP A 249 37.69 17.63 -4.90
N PRO A 250 38.56 18.58 -4.51
CA PRO A 250 39.96 18.30 -4.19
C PRO A 250 40.15 17.31 -3.03
N ASN A 251 39.08 16.87 -2.36
CA ASN A 251 39.11 15.84 -1.32
C ASN A 251 38.64 14.45 -1.80
N GLY A 252 38.36 14.26 -3.09
CA GLY A 252 38.06 12.95 -3.68
C GLY A 252 39.34 12.15 -3.94
N TYR A 253 39.40 10.92 -3.43
CA TYR A 253 40.53 10.02 -3.66
C TYR A 253 40.25 9.13 -4.89
N GLY A 254 41.08 9.25 -5.93
CA GLY A 254 41.09 8.40 -7.11
C GLY A 254 42.35 8.69 -7.94
N ALA A 255 43.01 7.66 -8.46
CA ALA A 255 44.25 7.86 -9.22
C ALA A 255 43.94 8.34 -10.65
N VAL A 256 44.73 9.27 -11.19
CA VAL A 256 44.61 9.74 -12.61
C VAL A 256 44.80 8.64 -13.66
N ASN A 257 45.17 7.43 -13.23
CA ASN A 257 45.39 6.25 -14.07
C ASN A 257 44.14 5.36 -14.18
N GLU A 258 43.04 5.71 -13.50
CA GLU A 258 41.77 4.98 -13.53
C GLU A 258 40.87 5.35 -14.71
N ILE A 259 41.26 6.29 -15.58
CA ILE A 259 40.50 6.56 -16.81
C ILE A 259 40.82 5.43 -17.81
N PRO A 260 39.85 4.56 -18.15
CA PRO A 260 40.11 3.49 -19.10
C PRO A 260 40.40 4.06 -20.50
N PRO A 261 41.19 3.36 -21.34
CA PRO A 261 41.36 3.74 -22.73
C PRO A 261 40.03 3.90 -23.46
N LEU A 262 39.98 4.84 -24.42
CA LEU A 262 38.83 5.08 -25.29
C LEU A 262 38.28 3.77 -25.85
N GLY A 263 37.06 3.40 -25.41
CA GLY A 263 36.36 2.18 -25.82
C GLY A 263 36.20 1.10 -24.74
N SER A 264 36.64 1.32 -23.49
CA SER A 264 36.35 0.38 -22.39
C SER A 264 34.90 0.48 -21.89
N LEU A 265 34.31 -0.66 -21.53
CA LEU A 265 32.93 -0.79 -21.00
C LEU A 265 32.87 -1.25 -19.53
N GLY A 266 33.99 -1.23 -18.80
CA GLY A 266 34.05 -1.56 -17.37
C GLY A 266 34.33 -0.33 -16.50
N ASN A 267 33.80 -0.32 -15.27
CA ASN A 267 34.17 0.64 -14.23
C ASN A 267 35.66 0.46 -13.87
N PRO A 268 36.38 1.51 -13.44
CA PRO A 268 37.70 1.34 -12.86
C PRO A 268 37.58 0.48 -11.59
N ASP A 269 38.54 -0.43 -11.38
CA ASP A 269 38.68 -1.17 -10.11
C ASP A 269 39.09 -0.22 -8.98
#